data_AF-A0A3D3FKV4-F1
#
_entry.id   AF-A0A3D3FKV4-F1
#
_cell.length_a   1.000
_cell.length_b   1.000
_cell.length_c   1.000
_cell.angle_alpha   90.00
_cell.angle_beta   90.00
_cell.angle_gamma   90.00
#
_symmetry.space_group_name_H-M   'P 1'
#
loop_
_entity.id
_entity.type
_entity.pdbx_description
1 polymer ?
#
loop_
_entity_poly.entity_id
_entity_poly.type
_entity_poly.pdbx_seq_one_letter_code
_entity_poly.pdbx_strand_id
1 'polypeptide(L)'
;MIGTGPEKPHLAAARLLALLMLCFPAAFAAGGSVDSASTSAEVEATALDDFADPSELWGRGVESALEAAFRECFKTYIIGGKIMTLRMPFGENNERAELAEAELEIRGGGKADPDLLWTEIDLLLETDDFRAYVDMLSDGREKVVAFDMTTRSWTTTRDLFHVARMKAGSYQGLPHRPLVLSLGKGVASTDVYNYLYCVGALGMDCSGFVWHALSTVADMGGLDLGKALGRSLRAPRSANASLYVGTWYFDSKRKELLTVKDEIRNLRPADVLLFRGSDGSAAHSAIIQSIDRTTGVIRYLQSTDEAPLEERGVHESFIRFDPAQPQTSLKDPSLVWSQKRLSPFSGERASEFTDDGARFRAFSEFGGGKVVRLSALAKPIEKIRTSAR
;
A
#
# COMPACT_ATOMS: atom_id res chain seq x y z
N MET A 1 71.87 -2.56 4.27
CA MET A 1 71.75 -1.91 5.58
C MET A 1 70.75 -0.77 5.44
N ILE A 2 69.68 -0.83 6.25
CA ILE A 2 68.87 0.28 6.78
C ILE A 2 68.04 1.03 5.70
N GLY A 3 66.71 0.89 5.62
CA GLY A 3 65.70 1.31 6.61
C GLY A 3 65.57 2.84 6.55
N THR A 4 64.44 3.53 6.43
CA THR A 4 63.06 3.34 6.88
C THR A 4 62.19 4.39 6.15
N GLY A 5 60.89 4.12 5.92
CA GLY A 5 59.91 5.08 5.40
C GLY A 5 59.53 6.20 6.41
N PRO A 6 58.29 6.72 6.44
CA PRO A 6 57.14 6.47 5.56
C PRO A 6 56.32 7.76 5.21
N GLU A 7 55.12 7.53 4.66
CA GLU A 7 53.90 8.38 4.67
C GLU A 7 53.49 9.15 3.39
N LYS A 8 52.40 8.62 2.80
CA LYS A 8 51.40 9.22 1.89
C LYS A 8 50.55 10.27 2.69
N PRO A 9 49.52 11.01 2.16
CA PRO A 9 48.72 10.72 0.95
C PRO A 9 47.95 11.87 0.20
N HIS A 10 47.26 11.45 -0.87
CA HIS A 10 45.91 11.82 -1.36
C HIS A 10 45.64 12.89 -2.48
N LEU A 11 45.05 12.33 -3.57
CA LEU A 11 43.96 12.75 -4.49
C LEU A 11 44.12 14.05 -5.34
N ALA A 12 44.24 14.01 -6.67
CA ALA A 12 43.33 13.53 -7.75
C ALA A 12 41.97 14.27 -7.74
N ALA A 13 41.79 15.43 -8.39
CA ALA A 13 41.78 15.77 -9.83
C ALA A 13 40.53 15.28 -10.60
N ALA A 14 39.57 16.20 -10.75
CA ALA A 14 38.37 16.07 -11.57
C ALA A 14 38.62 16.46 -13.04
N ARG A 15 38.13 15.65 -14.00
CA ARG A 15 37.90 15.98 -15.42
C ARG A 15 36.73 15.10 -15.91
N LEU A 16 35.57 15.68 -16.24
CA LEU A 16 35.12 16.16 -17.56
C LEU A 16 34.95 15.04 -18.60
N LEU A 17 33.72 14.80 -19.08
CA LEU A 17 33.47 14.62 -20.52
C LEU A 17 32.00 14.89 -20.88
N ALA A 18 31.83 15.71 -21.90
CA ALA A 18 30.57 16.04 -22.56
C ALA A 18 30.51 15.35 -23.94
N LEU A 19 29.26 15.16 -24.40
CA LEU A 19 28.79 15.11 -25.78
C LEU A 19 29.15 13.91 -26.69
N LEU A 20 28.09 13.29 -27.23
CA LEU A 20 28.09 12.70 -28.57
C LEU A 20 26.66 12.77 -29.15
N MET A 21 26.36 13.89 -29.83
CA MET A 21 25.36 13.94 -30.90
C MET A 21 26.05 13.63 -32.22
N LEU A 22 25.50 12.69 -32.99
CA LEU A 22 25.86 12.48 -34.39
C LEU A 22 24.61 12.64 -35.26
N CYS A 23 24.75 13.53 -36.24
CA CYS A 23 23.80 13.84 -37.29
C CYS A 23 23.66 12.69 -38.30
N PHE A 24 22.45 12.50 -38.84
CA PHE A 24 22.22 12.02 -40.21
C PHE A 24 21.15 12.90 -40.88
N PRO A 25 21.22 13.15 -42.21
CA PRO A 25 20.39 14.14 -42.89
C PRO A 25 19.08 13.58 -43.48
N ALA A 26 18.24 14.53 -43.90
CA ALA A 26 16.80 14.48 -44.18
C ALA A 26 16.31 13.67 -45.40
N ALA A 27 15.04 13.23 -45.33
CA ALA A 27 14.03 13.42 -46.39
C ALA A 27 12.58 13.19 -45.88
N PHE A 28 11.71 14.21 -46.06
CA PHE A 28 10.24 14.22 -46.26
C PHE A 28 9.37 13.11 -45.62
N ALA A 29 8.28 13.37 -44.89
CA ALA A 29 7.17 14.26 -45.24
C ALA A 29 6.29 14.62 -44.02
N ALA A 30 5.61 15.76 -44.14
CA ALA A 30 4.75 16.38 -43.14
C ALA A 30 3.50 15.55 -42.78
N GLY A 31 3.18 15.52 -41.48
CA GLY A 31 1.92 14.97 -40.95
C GLY A 31 1.86 15.03 -39.43
N GLY A 32 1.58 16.21 -38.88
CA GLY A 32 1.01 16.46 -37.53
C GLY A 32 1.61 15.72 -36.33
N SER A 33 2.64 16.30 -35.69
CA SER A 33 3.01 15.98 -34.31
C SER A 33 2.49 17.05 -33.35
N VAL A 34 1.33 16.77 -32.77
CA VAL A 34 0.88 17.38 -31.51
C VAL A 34 0.50 16.18 -30.63
N ASP A 35 0.90 16.19 -29.35
CA ASP A 35 0.63 15.17 -28.31
C ASP A 35 1.74 14.16 -27.93
N SER A 36 3.02 14.50 -28.05
CA SER A 36 4.09 13.73 -27.36
C SER A 36 4.80 14.48 -26.23
N ALA A 37 4.54 15.78 -26.06
CA ALA A 37 5.20 16.61 -25.05
C ALA A 37 4.29 16.91 -23.83
N SER A 38 2.97 16.80 -23.97
CA SER A 38 2.03 16.98 -22.85
C SER A 38 2.06 15.79 -21.89
N THR A 39 2.19 14.57 -22.42
CA THR A 39 2.27 13.33 -21.64
C THR A 39 3.58 13.18 -20.86
N SER A 40 4.72 13.67 -21.38
CA SER A 40 5.98 13.60 -20.64
C SER A 40 6.03 14.62 -19.49
N ALA A 41 5.51 15.82 -19.71
CA ALA A 41 5.49 16.87 -18.69
C ALA A 41 4.47 16.59 -17.57
N GLU A 42 3.31 16.01 -17.88
CA GLU A 42 2.33 15.58 -16.87
C GLU A 42 2.84 14.40 -16.03
N VAL A 43 3.56 13.45 -16.65
CA VAL A 43 4.20 12.32 -15.94
C VAL A 43 5.40 12.77 -15.11
N GLU A 44 6.20 13.74 -15.59
CA GLU A 44 7.28 14.35 -14.80
C GLU A 44 6.76 15.22 -13.64
N ALA A 45 5.66 15.94 -13.82
CA ALA A 45 5.01 16.72 -12.77
C ALA A 45 4.40 15.83 -11.68
N THR A 46 3.69 14.75 -12.07
CA THR A 46 3.17 13.76 -11.09
C THR A 46 4.30 13.04 -10.36
N ALA A 47 5.41 12.72 -11.03
CA ALA A 47 6.57 12.13 -10.39
C ALA A 47 7.21 13.07 -9.36
N LEU A 48 7.24 14.40 -9.60
CA LEU A 48 7.77 15.37 -8.64
C LEU A 48 6.86 15.57 -7.42
N ASP A 49 5.54 15.52 -7.61
CA ASP A 49 4.56 15.64 -6.53
C ASP A 49 4.66 14.49 -5.51
N ASP A 50 5.05 13.28 -5.96
CA ASP A 50 5.31 12.14 -5.09
C ASP A 50 6.53 12.35 -4.16
N PHE A 51 7.48 13.20 -4.56
CA PHE A 51 8.68 13.54 -3.77
C PHE A 51 8.58 14.89 -3.04
N ALA A 52 7.53 15.67 -3.27
CA ALA A 52 7.30 16.93 -2.58
C ALA A 52 7.05 16.73 -1.07
N ASP A 53 7.31 17.75 -0.26
CA ASP A 53 6.92 17.72 1.15
C ASP A 53 5.37 17.68 1.22
N PRO A 54 4.75 16.73 1.94
CA PRO A 54 3.31 16.66 2.10
C PRO A 54 2.68 17.99 2.51
N SER A 55 3.39 18.80 3.29
CA SER A 55 2.90 20.10 3.75
C SER A 55 2.87 21.19 2.68
N GLU A 56 3.64 21.05 1.61
CA GLU A 56 3.61 21.94 0.45
C GLU A 56 2.38 21.68 -0.42
N LEU A 57 1.94 20.42 -0.52
CA LEU A 57 0.78 20.02 -1.32
C LEU A 57 -0.54 20.05 -0.52
N TRP A 58 -0.52 19.64 0.75
CA TRP A 58 -1.70 19.46 1.60
C TRP A 58 -1.85 20.49 2.71
N GLY A 59 -0.93 21.46 2.80
CA GLY A 59 -0.86 22.42 3.89
C GLY A 59 -0.42 21.77 5.20
N ARG A 60 -0.59 22.44 6.35
CA ARG A 60 -0.10 21.94 7.66
C ARG A 60 -1.17 21.24 8.51
N GLY A 61 -2.21 20.72 7.85
CA GLY A 61 -3.39 20.13 8.48
C GLY A 61 -3.27 18.65 8.85
N VAL A 62 -4.39 18.06 9.30
CA VAL A 62 -4.49 16.61 9.59
C VAL A 62 -4.29 15.80 8.31
N GLU A 63 -4.80 16.33 7.20
CA GLU A 63 -4.68 15.79 5.86
C GLU A 63 -3.21 15.58 5.45
N SER A 64 -2.33 16.50 5.84
CA SER A 64 -0.88 16.41 5.58
C SER A 64 -0.19 15.36 6.45
N ALA A 65 -0.58 15.21 7.71
CA ALA A 65 -0.08 14.12 8.55
C ALA A 65 -0.48 12.74 8.01
N LEU A 66 -1.72 12.62 7.52
CA LEU A 66 -2.20 11.40 6.87
C LEU A 66 -1.49 11.15 5.54
N GLU A 67 -1.18 12.20 4.79
CA GLU A 67 -0.37 12.09 3.57
C GLU A 67 1.07 11.66 3.87
N ALA A 68 1.69 12.19 4.93
CA ALA A 68 3.03 11.77 5.34
C ALA A 68 3.07 10.27 5.68
N ALA A 69 2.14 9.81 6.52
CA ALA A 69 1.99 8.39 6.85
C ALA A 69 1.73 7.51 5.61
N PHE A 70 0.96 8.03 4.64
CA PHE A 70 0.73 7.35 3.37
C PHE A 70 2.04 7.21 2.58
N ARG A 71 2.80 8.30 2.40
CA ARG A 71 4.05 8.32 1.62
C ARG A 71 5.17 7.51 2.25
N GLU A 72 5.22 7.39 3.57
CA GLU A 72 6.14 6.49 4.29
C GLU A 72 5.95 5.02 3.86
N CYS A 73 4.79 4.65 3.31
CA CYS A 73 4.53 3.33 2.77
C CYS A 73 4.99 3.15 1.31
N PHE A 74 5.80 4.08 0.75
CA PHE A 74 6.34 4.01 -0.61
C PHE A 74 7.85 4.28 -0.61
N LYS A 75 8.58 3.57 -1.47
CA LYS A 75 10.03 3.77 -1.64
C LYS A 75 10.47 3.44 -3.06
N THR A 76 11.34 4.28 -3.62
CA THR A 76 11.81 4.15 -5.01
C THR A 76 13.12 3.37 -5.09
N TYR A 77 13.18 2.39 -6.00
CA TYR A 77 14.33 1.54 -6.24
C TYR A 77 14.70 1.49 -7.73
N ILE A 78 15.93 1.07 -8.02
CA ILE A 78 16.34 0.65 -9.36
C ILE A 78 16.47 -0.88 -9.36
N ILE A 79 15.54 -1.58 -10.01
CA ILE A 79 15.48 -3.04 -10.04
C ILE A 79 15.43 -3.50 -11.50
N GLY A 80 16.32 -4.42 -11.89
CA GLY A 80 16.39 -4.90 -13.28
C GLY A 80 16.59 -3.78 -14.30
N GLY A 81 17.28 -2.70 -13.92
CA GLY A 81 17.52 -1.51 -14.75
C GLY A 81 16.31 -0.55 -14.89
N LYS A 82 15.22 -0.77 -14.15
CA LYS A 82 14.03 0.09 -14.16
C LYS A 82 13.93 0.87 -12.85
N ILE A 83 13.55 2.14 -12.93
CA ILE A 83 13.15 2.93 -11.76
C ILE A 83 11.72 2.51 -11.40
N MET A 84 11.50 2.14 -10.14
CA MET A 84 10.22 1.61 -9.67
C MET A 84 9.91 2.17 -8.29
N THR A 85 8.76 2.83 -8.14
CA THR A 85 8.20 3.16 -6.83
C THR A 85 7.48 1.94 -6.29
N LEU A 86 8.12 1.26 -5.34
CA LEU A 86 7.50 0.17 -4.61
C LEU A 86 6.62 0.73 -3.51
N ARG A 87 5.63 -0.06 -3.13
CA ARG A 87 4.72 0.23 -2.03
C ARG A 87 4.73 -0.90 -1.03
N MET A 88 4.31 -0.59 0.18
CA MET A 88 4.18 -1.57 1.23
C MET A 88 3.15 -2.64 0.84
N PRO A 89 3.53 -3.93 0.81
CA PRO A 89 2.57 -4.99 0.54
C PRO A 89 1.49 -5.08 1.61
N PHE A 90 0.32 -5.59 1.24
CA PHE A 90 -0.65 -6.05 2.23
C PHE A 90 -0.15 -7.37 2.83
N GLY A 91 -0.34 -7.57 4.13
CA GLY A 91 -0.10 -8.85 4.76
C GLY A 91 -0.72 -8.94 6.15
N GLU A 92 -1.70 -9.82 6.29
CA GLU A 92 -2.28 -10.21 7.57
C GLU A 92 -1.79 -11.60 8.01
N ASN A 93 -1.53 -11.75 9.30
CA ASN A 93 -1.08 -13.01 9.86
C ASN A 93 -2.04 -14.16 9.53
N ASN A 94 -1.50 -15.26 9.01
CA ASN A 94 -2.24 -16.50 8.74
C ASN A 94 -3.41 -16.35 7.76
N GLU A 95 -3.51 -15.24 7.02
CA GLU A 95 -4.63 -15.01 6.10
C GLU A 95 -4.70 -16.07 4.98
N ARG A 96 -3.55 -16.68 4.64
CA ARG A 96 -3.43 -17.75 3.63
C ARG A 96 -3.21 -19.14 4.22
N ALA A 97 -3.41 -19.31 5.53
CA ALA A 97 -3.05 -20.56 6.23
C ALA A 97 -4.12 -21.66 6.16
N GLU A 98 -5.31 -21.43 5.58
CA GLU A 98 -6.45 -22.38 5.58
C GLU A 98 -6.08 -23.80 5.16
N LEU A 99 -5.14 -23.95 4.20
CA LEU A 99 -4.66 -25.23 3.69
C LEU A 99 -3.18 -25.47 3.97
N ALA A 100 -2.53 -24.61 4.76
CA ALA A 100 -1.12 -24.76 5.10
C ALA A 100 -0.96 -25.69 6.29
N GLU A 101 0.11 -26.49 6.29
CA GLU A 101 0.48 -27.35 7.42
C GLU A 101 1.22 -26.59 8.53
N ALA A 102 1.45 -25.29 8.34
CA ALA A 102 2.20 -24.41 9.25
C ALA A 102 1.55 -23.03 9.35
N GLU A 103 1.87 -22.32 10.42
CA GLU A 103 1.52 -20.90 10.56
C GLU A 103 2.29 -20.08 9.52
N LEU A 104 1.58 -19.15 8.88
CA LEU A 104 2.13 -18.24 7.89
C LEU A 104 2.19 -16.86 8.52
N GLU A 105 3.15 -16.70 9.44
CA GLU A 105 3.39 -15.42 10.08
C GLU A 105 3.89 -14.39 9.06
N ILE A 106 3.31 -13.21 9.12
CA ILE A 106 3.79 -11.98 8.49
C ILE A 106 4.62 -11.25 9.54
N ARG A 107 5.69 -10.60 9.08
CA ARG A 107 6.57 -9.84 9.95
C ARG A 107 5.79 -8.78 10.74
N GLY A 108 5.95 -8.79 12.06
CA GLY A 108 5.24 -7.89 12.96
C GLY A 108 3.71 -8.04 12.93
N GLY A 109 3.20 -9.16 12.42
CA GLY A 109 1.78 -9.47 12.35
C GLY A 109 0.95 -8.54 11.48
N GLY A 110 1.57 -7.91 10.48
CA GLY A 110 0.94 -6.87 9.66
C GLY A 110 0.83 -5.51 10.36
N LYS A 111 1.44 -5.36 11.55
CA LYS A 111 1.38 -4.16 12.41
C LYS A 111 2.74 -3.50 12.64
N ALA A 112 3.77 -3.97 11.94
CA ALA A 112 5.09 -3.36 11.97
C ALA A 112 5.03 -1.94 11.40
N ASP A 113 5.93 -1.09 11.88
CA ASP A 113 6.08 0.25 11.36
C ASP A 113 6.73 0.24 9.95
N PRO A 114 6.38 1.17 9.04
CA PRO A 114 6.98 1.22 7.71
C PRO A 114 8.51 1.26 7.71
N ASP A 115 9.14 1.97 8.65
CA ASP A 115 10.61 2.08 8.71
C ASP A 115 11.29 0.72 8.94
N LEU A 116 10.70 -0.08 9.84
CA LEU A 116 11.18 -1.44 10.11
C LEU A 116 11.00 -2.32 8.87
N LEU A 117 9.83 -2.26 8.25
CA LEU A 117 9.52 -3.07 7.06
C LEU A 117 10.44 -2.69 5.90
N TRP A 118 10.68 -1.40 5.65
CA TRP A 118 11.60 -0.96 4.59
C TRP A 118 13.04 -1.37 4.85
N THR A 119 13.50 -1.36 6.10
CA THR A 119 14.82 -1.87 6.47
C THR A 119 14.96 -3.35 6.10
N GLU A 120 13.93 -4.15 6.33
CA GLU A 120 13.95 -5.58 5.98
C GLU A 120 13.79 -5.82 4.47
N ILE A 121 12.99 -5.00 3.80
CA ILE A 121 12.86 -5.02 2.34
C ILE A 121 14.22 -4.70 1.69
N ASP A 122 14.93 -3.67 2.17
CA ASP A 122 16.27 -3.32 1.66
C ASP A 122 17.21 -4.53 1.73
N LEU A 123 17.28 -5.20 2.89
CA LEU A 123 18.11 -6.40 3.06
C LEU A 123 17.68 -7.55 2.14
N LEU A 124 16.38 -7.75 1.95
CA LEU A 124 15.84 -8.82 1.13
C LEU A 124 16.15 -8.60 -0.37
N LEU A 125 16.03 -7.36 -0.85
CA LEU A 125 16.30 -7.00 -2.24
C LEU A 125 17.80 -7.09 -2.59
N GLU A 126 18.69 -7.12 -1.60
CA GLU A 126 20.13 -7.32 -1.79
C GLU A 126 20.56 -8.80 -1.86
N THR A 127 19.65 -9.73 -1.61
CA THR A 127 19.95 -11.17 -1.59
C THR A 127 20.21 -11.75 -2.99
N ASP A 128 21.05 -12.79 -3.04
CA ASP A 128 21.29 -13.52 -4.29
C ASP A 128 20.04 -14.24 -4.80
N ASP A 129 19.13 -14.66 -3.91
CA ASP A 129 17.86 -15.27 -4.30
C ASP A 129 16.97 -14.26 -5.06
N PHE A 130 16.86 -13.03 -4.56
CA PHE A 130 16.10 -11.99 -5.25
C PHE A 130 16.72 -11.63 -6.60
N ARG A 131 18.06 -11.56 -6.70
CA ARG A 131 18.73 -11.38 -8.00
C ARG A 131 18.41 -12.51 -8.97
N ALA A 132 18.47 -13.76 -8.52
CA ALA A 132 18.12 -14.91 -9.34
C ALA A 132 16.65 -14.88 -9.78
N TYR A 133 15.75 -14.40 -8.92
CA TYR A 133 14.34 -14.20 -9.24
C TYR A 133 14.16 -13.15 -10.34
N VAL A 134 14.81 -11.98 -10.24
CA VAL A 134 14.76 -10.91 -11.25
C VAL A 134 15.33 -11.39 -12.60
N ASP A 135 16.44 -12.11 -12.58
CA ASP A 135 17.04 -12.69 -13.79
C ASP A 135 16.10 -13.71 -14.44
N MET A 136 15.46 -14.56 -13.62
CA MET A 136 14.47 -15.53 -14.09
C MET A 136 13.27 -14.85 -14.77
N LEU A 137 12.80 -13.71 -14.25
CA LEU A 137 11.73 -12.94 -14.87
C LEU A 137 12.13 -12.29 -16.20
N SER A 138 13.42 -12.21 -16.49
CA SER A 138 13.99 -11.49 -17.64
C SER A 138 14.53 -12.40 -18.75
N ASP A 139 14.40 -13.73 -18.63
CA ASP A 139 15.02 -14.70 -19.54
C ASP A 139 14.38 -14.83 -20.95
N GLY A 140 13.35 -14.03 -21.25
CA GLY A 140 12.63 -14.05 -22.53
C GLY A 140 11.67 -15.23 -22.76
N ARG A 141 11.42 -16.06 -21.75
CA ARG A 141 10.57 -17.27 -21.85
C ARG A 141 9.31 -17.12 -21.01
N GLU A 142 8.21 -17.69 -21.48
CA GLU A 142 7.00 -17.80 -20.68
C GLU A 142 7.12 -18.94 -19.66
N LYS A 143 6.61 -18.73 -18.46
CA LYS A 143 6.61 -19.72 -17.37
C LYS A 143 5.54 -19.40 -16.34
N VAL A 144 5.24 -20.39 -15.50
CA VAL A 144 4.51 -20.18 -14.26
C VAL A 144 5.50 -20.14 -13.12
N VAL A 145 5.48 -19.06 -12.34
CA VAL A 145 6.16 -18.93 -11.06
C VAL A 145 5.25 -19.51 -9.99
N ALA A 146 5.74 -20.45 -9.20
CA ALA A 146 5.04 -21.01 -8.06
C ALA A 146 5.75 -20.56 -6.78
N PHE A 147 5.05 -19.82 -5.95
CA PHE A 147 5.54 -19.48 -4.61
C PHE A 147 5.15 -20.58 -3.63
N ASP A 148 5.97 -20.79 -2.62
CA ASP A 148 5.65 -21.62 -1.46
C ASP A 148 5.87 -20.78 -0.20
N MET A 149 4.77 -20.33 0.40
CA MET A 149 4.80 -19.45 1.58
C MET A 149 5.22 -20.19 2.85
N THR A 150 5.13 -21.53 2.88
CA THR A 150 5.57 -22.33 4.04
C THR A 150 7.09 -22.36 4.10
N THR A 151 7.73 -22.59 2.96
CA THR A 151 9.19 -22.67 2.83
C THR A 151 9.85 -21.34 2.50
N ARG A 152 9.06 -20.29 2.25
CA ARG A 152 9.51 -18.96 1.82
C ARG A 152 10.41 -19.06 0.60
N SER A 153 9.93 -19.78 -0.41
CA SER A 153 10.68 -20.03 -1.63
C SER A 153 9.82 -19.84 -2.87
N TRP A 154 10.48 -19.87 -4.02
CA TRP A 154 9.81 -19.83 -5.32
C TRP A 154 10.46 -20.86 -6.25
N THR A 155 9.65 -21.38 -7.16
CA THR A 155 10.07 -22.29 -8.22
C THR A 155 9.41 -21.88 -9.54
N THR A 156 9.84 -22.46 -10.64
CA THR A 156 9.22 -22.20 -11.94
C THR A 156 8.96 -23.48 -12.71
N THR A 157 7.91 -23.46 -13.51
CA THR A 157 7.65 -24.48 -14.52
C THR A 157 7.40 -23.85 -15.88
N ARG A 158 7.97 -24.47 -16.92
CA ARG A 158 7.75 -24.13 -18.33
C ARG A 158 6.92 -25.18 -19.05
N ASP A 159 6.27 -26.08 -18.30
CA ASP A 159 5.36 -27.06 -18.86
C ASP A 159 4.27 -26.35 -19.67
N LEU A 160 4.15 -26.72 -20.95
CA LEU A 160 3.24 -26.06 -21.90
C LEU A 160 1.77 -26.19 -21.47
N PHE A 161 1.38 -27.31 -20.87
CA PHE A 161 0.02 -27.49 -20.37
C PHE A 161 -0.26 -26.58 -19.17
N HIS A 162 0.70 -26.44 -18.25
CA HIS A 162 0.57 -25.53 -17.11
C HIS A 162 0.46 -24.07 -17.56
N VAL A 163 1.34 -23.65 -18.48
CA VAL A 163 1.31 -22.27 -19.04
C VAL A 163 0.00 -22.02 -19.79
N ALA A 164 -0.45 -22.97 -20.63
CA ALA A 164 -1.70 -22.83 -21.37
C ALA A 164 -2.93 -22.74 -20.46
N ARG A 165 -2.98 -23.53 -19.37
CA ARG A 165 -4.06 -23.47 -18.38
C ARG A 165 -4.13 -22.12 -17.67
N MET A 166 -2.99 -21.60 -17.21
CA MET A 166 -2.93 -20.28 -16.58
C MET A 166 -3.39 -19.19 -17.53
N LYS A 167 -2.98 -19.24 -18.81
CA LYS A 167 -3.45 -18.31 -19.85
C LYS A 167 -4.95 -18.40 -20.11
N ALA A 168 -5.53 -19.59 -19.99
CA ALA A 168 -6.96 -19.82 -20.12
C ALA A 168 -7.77 -19.44 -18.85
N GLY A 169 -7.12 -18.90 -17.81
CA GLY A 169 -7.77 -18.56 -16.53
C GLY A 169 -8.08 -19.77 -15.65
N SER A 170 -7.58 -20.96 -15.97
CA SER A 170 -7.72 -22.16 -15.15
C SER A 170 -6.65 -22.19 -14.06
N TYR A 171 -6.87 -21.40 -13.02
CA TYR A 171 -5.95 -21.28 -11.88
C TYR A 171 -5.94 -22.56 -11.04
N GLN A 172 -4.75 -22.98 -10.62
CA GLN A 172 -4.51 -24.22 -9.87
C GLN A 172 -3.67 -24.00 -8.60
N GLY A 173 -3.38 -22.74 -8.26
CA GLY A 173 -2.67 -22.42 -7.02
C GLY A 173 -3.52 -22.69 -5.80
N LEU A 174 -2.85 -22.93 -4.67
CA LEU A 174 -3.48 -22.97 -3.35
C LEU A 174 -3.26 -21.62 -2.67
N PRO A 175 -4.06 -21.26 -1.64
CA PRO A 175 -3.87 -19.99 -0.93
C PRO A 175 -2.41 -19.76 -0.50
N HIS A 176 -1.77 -20.74 0.14
CA HIS A 176 -0.36 -20.68 0.58
C HIS A 176 0.68 -20.98 -0.51
N ARG A 177 0.25 -21.31 -1.74
CA ARG A 177 1.10 -21.61 -2.90
C ARG A 177 0.57 -20.92 -4.16
N PRO A 178 0.60 -19.58 -4.22
CA PRO A 178 0.06 -18.87 -5.34
C PRO A 178 0.91 -19.09 -6.60
N LEU A 179 0.23 -19.09 -7.76
CA LEU A 179 0.84 -19.28 -9.07
C LEU A 179 0.72 -17.99 -9.89
N VAL A 180 1.82 -17.56 -10.51
CA VAL A 180 1.84 -16.33 -11.31
C VAL A 180 2.39 -16.62 -12.69
N LEU A 181 1.66 -16.22 -13.74
CA LEU A 181 2.16 -16.31 -15.11
C LEU A 181 3.18 -15.19 -15.36
N SER A 182 4.40 -15.56 -15.74
CA SER A 182 5.43 -14.62 -16.19
C SER A 182 5.69 -14.79 -17.69
N LEU A 183 5.79 -13.66 -18.39
CA LEU A 183 6.07 -13.61 -19.82
C LEU A 183 7.57 -13.52 -20.15
N GLY A 184 8.45 -13.49 -19.13
CA GLY A 184 9.89 -13.37 -19.35
C GLY A 184 10.34 -11.98 -19.84
N LYS A 185 9.49 -10.94 -19.70
CA LYS A 185 9.73 -9.58 -20.20
C LYS A 185 10.45 -8.66 -19.20
N GLY A 186 11.02 -9.27 -18.17
CA GLY A 186 11.64 -8.57 -17.06
C GLY A 186 10.66 -8.20 -15.96
N VAL A 187 11.24 -7.81 -14.83
CA VAL A 187 10.52 -7.52 -13.57
C VAL A 187 9.57 -6.32 -13.71
N ALA A 188 8.39 -6.45 -13.10
CA ALA A 188 7.40 -5.40 -12.84
C ALA A 188 7.22 -5.19 -11.32
N SER A 189 6.61 -4.06 -10.92
CA SER A 189 6.42 -3.74 -9.49
C SER A 189 5.54 -4.77 -8.78
N THR A 190 4.59 -5.34 -9.51
CA THR A 190 3.73 -6.43 -9.07
C THR A 190 4.49 -7.74 -8.83
N ASP A 191 5.58 -7.99 -9.58
CA ASP A 191 6.45 -9.15 -9.35
C ASP A 191 7.27 -9.00 -8.08
N VAL A 192 7.76 -7.78 -7.81
CA VAL A 192 8.47 -7.46 -6.57
C VAL A 192 7.51 -7.55 -5.40
N TYR A 193 6.30 -7.00 -5.52
CA TYR A 193 5.23 -7.17 -4.52
C TYR A 193 5.01 -8.63 -4.16
N ASN A 194 4.84 -9.50 -5.18
CA ASN A 194 4.60 -10.94 -4.96
C ASN A 194 5.77 -11.59 -4.21
N TYR A 195 7.01 -11.21 -4.55
CA TYR A 195 8.19 -11.73 -3.87
C TYR A 195 8.27 -11.26 -2.41
N LEU A 196 8.11 -9.95 -2.14
CA LEU A 196 8.12 -9.40 -0.79
C LEU A 196 7.06 -10.04 0.10
N TYR A 197 5.87 -10.26 -0.46
CA TYR A 197 4.76 -10.90 0.24
C TYR A 197 5.00 -12.40 0.48
N CYS A 198 5.24 -13.18 -0.58
CA CYS A 198 5.30 -14.64 -0.47
C CYS A 198 6.61 -15.16 0.15
N VAL A 199 7.74 -14.60 -0.26
CA VAL A 199 9.08 -15.01 0.16
C VAL A 199 9.50 -14.20 1.39
N GLY A 200 9.34 -12.88 1.34
CA GLY A 200 9.73 -12.01 2.45
C GLY A 200 8.84 -12.14 3.68
N ALA A 201 7.57 -12.51 3.52
CA ALA A 201 6.55 -12.41 4.57
C ALA A 201 6.41 -10.97 5.09
N LEU A 202 6.59 -9.99 4.21
CA LEU A 202 6.60 -8.57 4.53
C LEU A 202 5.29 -7.94 4.06
N GLY A 203 4.64 -7.20 4.95
CA GLY A 203 3.44 -6.46 4.62
C GLY A 203 2.80 -5.83 5.84
N MET A 204 1.83 -4.96 5.56
CA MET A 204 1.04 -4.25 6.55
C MET A 204 -0.44 -4.47 6.24
N ASP A 205 -1.20 -4.95 7.21
CA ASP A 205 -2.64 -5.12 7.02
C ASP A 205 -3.42 -3.81 7.20
N CYS A 206 -4.71 -3.88 6.89
CA CYS A 206 -5.62 -2.75 6.90
C CYS A 206 -5.67 -2.02 8.25
N SER A 207 -5.59 -2.75 9.36
CA SER A 207 -5.69 -2.18 10.71
C SER A 207 -4.33 -1.69 11.22
N GLY A 208 -3.23 -2.32 10.80
CA GLY A 208 -1.87 -1.83 11.00
C GLY A 208 -1.66 -0.48 10.34
N PHE A 209 -2.08 -0.36 9.07
CA PHE A 209 -1.97 0.90 8.32
C PHE A 209 -2.83 2.01 8.92
N VAL A 210 -4.10 1.73 9.25
CA VAL A 210 -4.96 2.71 9.94
C VAL A 210 -4.34 3.16 11.27
N TRP A 211 -3.76 2.23 12.05
CA TRP A 211 -3.11 2.58 13.30
C TRP A 211 -1.87 3.44 13.11
N HIS A 212 -1.02 3.13 12.12
CA HIS A 212 0.14 3.93 11.76
C HIS A 212 -0.30 5.37 11.40
N ALA A 213 -1.26 5.52 10.48
CA ALA A 213 -1.79 6.84 10.09
C ALA A 213 -2.37 7.64 11.27
N LEU A 214 -3.15 7.01 12.15
CA LEU A 214 -3.68 7.66 13.36
C LEU A 214 -2.57 8.03 14.36
N SER A 215 -1.51 7.22 14.44
CA SER A 215 -0.35 7.48 15.30
C SER A 215 0.45 8.68 14.80
N THR A 216 0.65 8.82 13.49
CA THR A 216 1.29 10.00 12.88
C THR A 216 0.52 11.28 13.16
N VAL A 217 -0.82 11.24 13.03
CA VAL A 217 -1.68 12.38 13.42
C VAL A 217 -1.55 12.69 14.92
N ALA A 218 -1.51 11.67 15.77
CA ALA A 218 -1.37 11.86 17.21
C ALA A 218 -0.02 12.52 17.55
N ASP A 219 1.07 12.03 16.96
CA ASP A 219 2.43 12.49 17.22
C ASP A 219 2.65 13.94 16.74
N MET A 220 2.15 14.29 15.56
CA MET A 220 2.14 15.69 15.09
C MET A 220 1.40 16.62 16.08
N GLY A 221 0.35 16.12 16.73
CA GLY A 221 -0.36 16.81 17.80
C GLY A 221 0.31 16.72 19.18
N GLY A 222 1.47 16.06 19.30
CA GLY A 222 2.23 15.85 20.53
C GLY A 222 1.66 14.80 21.48
N LEU A 223 1.00 13.76 20.94
CA LEU A 223 0.43 12.64 21.69
C LEU A 223 1.03 11.32 21.23
N ASP A 224 1.64 10.58 22.16
CA ASP A 224 1.99 9.17 21.94
C ASP A 224 0.72 8.30 22.07
N LEU A 225 0.17 7.88 20.92
CA LEU A 225 -1.08 7.14 20.86
C LEU A 225 -0.98 5.76 21.52
N GLY A 226 0.17 5.07 21.36
CA GLY A 226 0.43 3.77 21.95
C GLY A 226 0.43 3.82 23.47
N LYS A 227 1.10 4.82 24.07
CA LYS A 227 1.07 5.04 25.52
C LYS A 227 -0.33 5.44 26.01
N ALA A 228 -1.03 6.29 25.27
CA ALA A 228 -2.37 6.75 25.63
C ALA A 228 -3.40 5.61 25.65
N LEU A 229 -3.31 4.66 24.70
CA LEU A 229 -4.30 3.61 24.49
C LEU A 229 -3.85 2.22 24.91
N GLY A 230 -2.61 2.02 25.35
CA GLY A 230 -2.04 0.70 25.65
C GLY A 230 -2.92 -0.16 26.59
N ARG A 231 -3.52 0.43 27.63
CA ARG A 231 -4.47 -0.28 28.50
C ARG A 231 -5.75 -0.70 27.77
N SER A 232 -6.28 0.15 26.89
CA SER A 232 -7.48 -0.16 26.10
C SER A 232 -7.16 -1.29 25.11
N LEU A 233 -5.99 -1.25 24.48
CA LEU A 233 -5.49 -2.30 23.59
C LEU A 233 -5.12 -3.60 24.31
N ARG A 234 -5.10 -3.61 25.64
CA ARG A 234 -4.60 -4.74 26.46
C ARG A 234 -3.14 -5.08 26.16
N ALA A 235 -2.38 -4.10 25.66
CA ALA A 235 -0.95 -4.25 25.41
C ALA A 235 -0.20 -4.34 26.76
N PRO A 236 0.74 -5.29 26.92
CA PRO A 236 1.68 -5.29 28.04
C PRO A 236 2.44 -3.96 28.15
N ARG A 237 2.78 -3.52 29.37
CA ARG A 237 3.35 -2.18 29.63
C ARG A 237 4.63 -1.84 28.85
N SER A 238 5.41 -2.85 28.46
CA SER A 238 6.67 -2.71 27.73
C SER A 238 6.57 -3.12 26.26
N ALA A 239 5.39 -3.53 25.79
CA ALA A 239 5.20 -4.00 24.43
C ALA A 239 4.84 -2.85 23.49
N ASN A 240 5.17 -3.01 22.22
CA ASN A 240 4.67 -2.10 21.19
C ASN A 240 3.14 -2.27 21.06
N ALA A 241 2.41 -1.18 21.29
CA ALA A 241 0.95 -1.18 21.26
C ALA A 241 0.38 -1.48 19.87
N SER A 242 1.10 -1.17 18.79
CA SER A 242 0.63 -1.44 17.41
C SER A 242 0.37 -2.94 17.18
N LEU A 243 1.17 -3.81 17.80
CA LEU A 243 1.02 -5.27 17.67
C LEU A 243 -0.30 -5.83 18.25
N TYR A 244 -1.02 -5.01 19.03
CA TYR A 244 -2.27 -5.40 19.67
C TYR A 244 -3.49 -4.69 19.07
N VAL A 245 -3.28 -3.79 18.12
CA VAL A 245 -4.39 -3.19 17.37
C VAL A 245 -4.93 -4.22 16.39
N GLY A 246 -6.23 -4.19 16.15
CA GLY A 246 -6.86 -4.95 15.08
C GLY A 246 -8.19 -4.31 14.74
N THR A 247 -8.83 -4.76 13.66
CA THR A 247 -10.19 -4.31 13.30
C THR A 247 -11.17 -4.47 14.47
N TRP A 248 -10.99 -5.53 15.29
CA TRP A 248 -11.73 -5.77 16.53
C TRP A 248 -11.70 -4.58 17.50
N TYR A 249 -10.58 -3.85 17.58
CA TYR A 249 -10.44 -2.71 18.49
C TYR A 249 -11.42 -1.62 18.05
N PHE A 250 -11.36 -1.24 16.77
CA PHE A 250 -12.24 -0.24 16.16
C PHE A 250 -13.71 -0.69 16.11
N ASP A 251 -13.98 -2.00 16.14
CA ASP A 251 -15.34 -2.52 16.19
C ASP A 251 -15.98 -2.51 17.59
N SER A 252 -15.19 -2.30 18.64
CA SER A 252 -15.65 -2.46 20.03
C SER A 252 -16.51 -1.30 20.57
N LYS A 253 -17.23 -1.54 21.68
CA LYS A 253 -18.02 -0.52 22.41
C LYS A 253 -17.18 0.30 23.40
N ARG A 254 -15.92 0.56 23.08
CA ARG A 254 -14.98 1.26 23.96
C ARG A 254 -15.29 2.76 24.00
N LYS A 255 -15.13 3.38 25.16
CA LYS A 255 -15.34 4.82 25.35
C LYS A 255 -14.36 5.69 24.54
N GLU A 256 -13.22 5.12 24.16
CA GLU A 256 -12.24 5.78 23.31
C GLU A 256 -12.71 5.90 21.85
N LEU A 257 -13.78 5.20 21.47
CA LEU A 257 -14.33 5.19 20.12
C LEU A 257 -15.72 5.82 20.10
N LEU A 258 -15.90 6.76 19.19
CA LEU A 258 -17.18 7.41 18.93
C LEU A 258 -17.74 6.87 17.62
N THR A 259 -18.90 6.25 17.66
CA THR A 259 -19.62 5.90 16.42
C THR A 259 -20.10 7.18 15.74
N VAL A 260 -19.68 7.39 14.50
CA VAL A 260 -20.09 8.51 13.67
C VAL A 260 -21.23 8.04 12.78
N LYS A 261 -22.31 8.83 12.69
CA LYS A 261 -23.36 8.58 11.68
C LYS A 261 -22.72 8.68 10.30
N ASP A 262 -22.94 7.68 9.46
CA ASP A 262 -22.31 7.54 8.14
C ASP A 262 -22.84 8.55 7.08
N GLU A 263 -23.45 9.66 7.49
CA GLU A 263 -23.83 10.76 6.60
C GLU A 263 -22.61 11.65 6.30
N ILE A 264 -22.42 12.05 5.05
CA ILE A 264 -21.24 12.81 4.58
C ILE A 264 -20.98 14.07 5.41
N ARG A 265 -22.01 14.78 5.88
CA ARG A 265 -21.90 15.97 6.75
C ARG A 265 -21.23 15.71 8.10
N ASN A 266 -21.24 14.48 8.60
CA ASN A 266 -20.69 14.12 9.90
C ASN A 266 -19.23 13.64 9.83
N LEU A 267 -18.82 13.22 8.64
CA LEU A 267 -17.49 12.69 8.35
C LEU A 267 -16.42 13.78 8.44
N ARG A 268 -15.22 13.37 8.85
CA ARG A 268 -14.02 14.20 8.99
C ARG A 268 -12.76 13.41 8.62
N PRO A 269 -11.66 14.10 8.27
CA PRO A 269 -10.33 13.50 8.28
C PRO A 269 -10.06 12.72 9.57
N ALA A 270 -9.35 11.60 9.44
CA ALA A 270 -9.04 10.63 10.49
C ALA A 270 -10.24 9.81 11.03
N ASP A 271 -11.42 9.91 10.43
CA ASP A 271 -12.48 8.94 10.67
C ASP A 271 -12.13 7.59 10.03
N VAL A 272 -12.41 6.49 10.72
CA VAL A 272 -12.13 5.13 10.27
C VAL A 272 -13.39 4.50 9.71
N LEU A 273 -13.33 4.07 8.45
CA LEU A 273 -14.33 3.24 7.80
C LEU A 273 -14.10 1.78 8.20
N LEU A 274 -15.16 1.09 8.61
CA LEU A 274 -15.12 -0.33 8.97
C LEU A 274 -16.10 -1.10 8.11
N PHE A 275 -15.59 -2.18 7.50
CA PHE A 275 -16.35 -3.05 6.61
C PHE A 275 -16.67 -4.35 7.34
N ARG A 276 -17.91 -4.83 7.19
CA ARG A 276 -18.40 -6.02 7.88
C ARG A 276 -17.94 -7.30 7.17
N GLY A 277 -17.67 -8.33 7.96
CA GLY A 277 -17.57 -9.72 7.52
C GLY A 277 -18.93 -10.42 7.58
N SER A 278 -18.95 -11.66 7.08
CA SER A 278 -20.14 -12.52 7.06
C SER A 278 -20.61 -12.96 8.45
N ASP A 279 -19.78 -12.81 9.47
CA ASP A 279 -20.11 -13.06 10.88
C ASP A 279 -20.57 -11.79 11.62
N GLY A 280 -20.63 -10.64 10.93
CA GLY A 280 -20.98 -9.34 11.48
C GLY A 280 -19.84 -8.61 12.20
N SER A 281 -18.66 -9.23 12.37
CA SER A 281 -17.48 -8.55 12.88
C SER A 281 -16.89 -7.59 11.84
N ALA A 282 -16.02 -6.66 12.25
CA ALA A 282 -15.27 -5.85 11.30
C ALA A 282 -14.13 -6.69 10.67
N ALA A 283 -14.20 -6.89 9.35
CA ALA A 283 -13.23 -7.68 8.59
C ALA A 283 -12.19 -6.80 7.85
N HIS A 284 -12.41 -5.49 7.76
CA HIS A 284 -11.48 -4.57 7.10
C HIS A 284 -11.65 -3.14 7.61
N SER A 285 -10.61 -2.33 7.45
CA SER A 285 -10.61 -0.92 7.84
C SER A 285 -9.91 -0.03 6.82
N ALA A 286 -10.40 1.20 6.70
CA ALA A 286 -9.78 2.27 5.94
C ALA A 286 -9.89 3.59 6.69
N ILE A 287 -9.11 4.61 6.33
CA ILE A 287 -9.11 5.91 6.98
C ILE A 287 -9.45 7.03 6.00
N ILE A 288 -10.36 7.93 6.38
CA ILE A 288 -10.66 9.12 5.59
C ILE A 288 -9.50 10.09 5.73
N GLN A 289 -8.91 10.47 4.61
CA GLN A 289 -7.87 11.48 4.58
C GLN A 289 -8.45 12.87 4.39
N SER A 290 -9.29 13.08 3.39
CA SER A 290 -9.84 14.39 3.07
C SER A 290 -11.28 14.31 2.56
N ILE A 291 -12.00 15.43 2.69
CA ILE A 291 -13.39 15.58 2.22
C ILE A 291 -13.50 16.94 1.54
N ASP A 292 -13.55 16.93 0.21
CA ASP A 292 -13.89 18.10 -0.58
C ASP A 292 -15.41 18.19 -0.75
N ARG A 293 -16.01 19.10 0.02
CA ARG A 293 -17.45 19.38 -0.01
C ARG A 293 -17.90 20.22 -1.19
N THR A 294 -16.96 20.86 -1.88
CA THR A 294 -17.28 21.68 -3.06
C THR A 294 -17.37 20.80 -4.29
N THR A 295 -16.40 19.90 -4.48
CA THR A 295 -16.36 19.01 -5.65
C THR A 295 -17.06 17.67 -5.42
N GLY A 296 -17.38 17.33 -4.17
CA GLY A 296 -18.13 16.11 -3.85
C GLY A 296 -17.26 14.87 -3.81
N VAL A 297 -16.06 14.96 -3.23
CA VAL A 297 -15.08 13.88 -3.20
C VAL A 297 -14.59 13.62 -1.78
N ILE A 298 -14.59 12.35 -1.37
CA ILE A 298 -13.88 11.86 -0.18
C ILE A 298 -12.68 11.06 -0.67
N ARG A 299 -11.47 11.44 -0.24
CA ARG A 299 -10.27 10.60 -0.39
C ARG A 299 -10.08 9.77 0.86
N TYR A 300 -9.91 8.47 0.70
CA TYR A 300 -9.63 7.54 1.79
C TYR A 300 -8.47 6.63 1.44
N LEU A 301 -7.79 6.14 2.47
CA LEU A 301 -6.56 5.36 2.37
C LEU A 301 -6.76 4.00 3.02
N GLN A 302 -6.16 2.95 2.44
CA GLN A 302 -6.27 1.59 2.94
C GLN A 302 -5.09 0.72 2.53
N SER A 303 -5.00 -0.48 3.12
CA SER A 303 -4.11 -1.55 2.68
C SER A 303 -4.93 -2.82 2.43
N THR A 304 -4.92 -3.35 1.20
CA THR A 304 -5.56 -4.64 0.85
C THR A 304 -4.91 -5.26 -0.38
N ASP A 305 -4.94 -6.58 -0.48
CA ASP A 305 -4.56 -7.35 -1.66
C ASP A 305 -5.72 -7.55 -2.66
N GLU A 306 -6.97 -7.31 -2.25
CA GLU A 306 -8.16 -7.32 -3.13
C GLU A 306 -8.32 -5.98 -3.87
N ALA A 307 -7.34 -5.63 -4.70
CA ALA A 307 -7.29 -4.40 -5.50
C ALA A 307 -6.81 -4.71 -6.93
N PRO A 308 -6.91 -3.77 -7.89
CA PRO A 308 -6.12 -3.83 -9.13
C PRO A 308 -4.66 -4.19 -8.84
N LEU A 309 -4.03 -4.96 -9.73
CA LEU A 309 -2.71 -5.57 -9.45
C LEU A 309 -1.67 -4.51 -9.09
N GLU A 310 -1.71 -3.40 -9.82
CA GLU A 310 -0.95 -2.19 -9.68
C GLU A 310 -1.45 -1.24 -8.59
N GLU A 311 -2.39 -1.67 -7.74
CA GLU A 311 -2.96 -0.96 -6.57
C GLU A 311 -2.88 -1.79 -5.27
N ARG A 312 -2.57 -3.10 -5.32
CA ARG A 312 -2.44 -3.97 -4.13
C ARG A 312 -1.47 -3.41 -3.08
N GLY A 313 -1.76 -3.66 -1.81
CA GLY A 313 -1.04 -3.09 -0.67
C GLY A 313 -1.63 -1.75 -0.26
N VAL A 314 -0.79 -0.86 0.26
CA VAL A 314 -1.20 0.51 0.63
C VAL A 314 -1.52 1.33 -0.61
N HIS A 315 -2.71 1.94 -0.65
CA HIS A 315 -3.16 2.79 -1.76
C HIS A 315 -4.25 3.79 -1.32
N GLU A 316 -4.58 4.70 -2.24
CA GLU A 316 -5.66 5.67 -2.12
C GLU A 316 -6.89 5.26 -2.93
N SER A 317 -8.05 5.72 -2.50
CA SER A 317 -9.32 5.48 -3.16
C SER A 317 -10.27 6.66 -2.92
N PHE A 318 -11.35 6.73 -3.71
CA PHE A 318 -12.26 7.86 -3.73
C PHE A 318 -13.72 7.45 -3.62
N ILE A 319 -14.51 8.28 -2.93
CA ILE A 319 -15.97 8.22 -2.91
C ILE A 319 -16.49 9.53 -3.49
N ARG A 320 -17.25 9.45 -4.59
CA ARG A 320 -17.93 10.62 -5.19
C ARG A 320 -19.36 10.72 -4.69
N PHE A 321 -19.78 11.92 -4.33
CA PHE A 321 -21.10 12.25 -3.81
C PHE A 321 -21.62 13.57 -4.39
N ASP A 322 -22.94 13.80 -4.31
CA ASP A 322 -23.55 15.09 -4.67
C ASP A 322 -23.33 16.13 -3.54
N PRO A 323 -22.56 17.21 -3.77
CA PRO A 323 -22.35 18.29 -2.80
C PRO A 323 -23.65 18.89 -2.23
N ALA A 324 -24.74 18.89 -3.03
CA ALA A 324 -26.03 19.42 -2.61
C ALA A 324 -26.78 18.51 -1.63
N GLN A 325 -26.32 17.27 -1.43
CA GLN A 325 -26.95 16.27 -0.55
C GLN A 325 -25.99 15.81 0.56
N PRO A 326 -25.52 16.71 1.45
CA PRO A 326 -24.53 16.36 2.47
C PRO A 326 -25.05 15.40 3.54
N GLN A 327 -26.37 15.16 3.61
CA GLN A 327 -26.99 14.17 4.47
C GLN A 327 -26.97 12.74 3.91
N THR A 328 -26.51 12.54 2.66
CA THR A 328 -26.43 11.21 2.04
C THR A 328 -25.52 10.31 2.87
N SER A 329 -26.00 9.10 3.15
CA SER A 329 -25.27 8.06 3.88
C SER A 329 -24.24 7.39 2.98
N LEU A 330 -23.11 6.92 3.54
CA LEU A 330 -22.15 6.07 2.85
C LEU A 330 -22.76 4.75 2.34
N LYS A 331 -23.94 4.37 2.86
CA LYS A 331 -24.70 3.21 2.40
C LYS A 331 -25.61 3.50 1.21
N ASP A 332 -25.69 4.76 0.77
CA ASP A 332 -26.51 5.12 -0.37
C ASP A 332 -25.89 4.58 -1.68
N PRO A 333 -26.64 3.85 -2.51
CA PRO A 333 -26.14 3.32 -3.79
C PRO A 333 -25.79 4.39 -4.84
N SER A 334 -26.23 5.64 -4.68
CA SER A 334 -25.86 6.74 -5.58
C SER A 334 -24.39 7.15 -5.46
N LEU A 335 -23.72 6.78 -4.37
CA LEU A 335 -22.30 7.04 -4.19
C LEU A 335 -21.45 6.15 -5.10
N VAL A 336 -20.49 6.77 -5.78
CA VAL A 336 -19.55 6.04 -6.64
C VAL A 336 -18.25 5.83 -5.90
N TRP A 337 -17.93 4.55 -5.64
CA TRP A 337 -16.68 4.12 -5.02
C TRP A 337 -15.69 3.72 -6.11
N SER A 338 -14.49 4.29 -6.09
CA SER A 338 -13.48 4.00 -7.10
C SER A 338 -12.79 2.65 -6.90
N GLN A 339 -12.64 2.22 -5.63
CA GLN A 339 -11.90 1.00 -5.31
C GLN A 339 -12.61 -0.23 -5.86
N LYS A 340 -12.01 -0.86 -6.87
CA LYS A 340 -12.44 -2.17 -7.35
C LYS A 340 -11.84 -3.27 -6.48
N ARG A 341 -12.59 -4.35 -6.33
CA ARG A 341 -12.12 -5.52 -5.59
C ARG A 341 -11.91 -6.67 -6.55
N LEU A 342 -10.65 -7.09 -6.69
CA LEU A 342 -10.23 -8.16 -7.59
C LEU A 342 -9.61 -9.30 -6.78
N SER A 343 -9.20 -10.36 -7.48
CA SER A 343 -8.50 -11.47 -6.86
C SER A 343 -7.09 -11.04 -6.43
N PRO A 344 -6.61 -11.47 -5.25
CA PRO A 344 -5.26 -11.13 -4.78
C PRO A 344 -4.14 -11.54 -5.74
N PHE A 345 -4.27 -12.72 -6.37
CA PHE A 345 -3.42 -13.15 -7.48
C PHE A 345 -4.25 -13.33 -8.74
N SER A 346 -3.64 -13.08 -9.89
CA SER A 346 -4.33 -13.23 -11.19
C SER A 346 -4.78 -14.69 -11.38
N GLY A 347 -6.09 -14.88 -11.53
CA GLY A 347 -6.71 -16.19 -11.72
C GLY A 347 -7.30 -16.80 -10.44
N GLU A 348 -6.95 -16.30 -9.25
CA GLU A 348 -7.67 -16.68 -8.02
C GLU A 348 -9.14 -16.27 -8.09
N ARG A 349 -9.96 -16.84 -7.19
CA ARG A 349 -11.36 -16.42 -7.04
C ARG A 349 -11.38 -14.92 -6.71
N ALA A 350 -12.12 -14.15 -7.48
CA ALA A 350 -12.31 -12.73 -7.22
C ALA A 350 -13.12 -12.51 -5.93
N SER A 351 -12.98 -11.31 -5.37
CA SER A 351 -13.84 -10.82 -4.29
C SER A 351 -15.32 -11.01 -4.63
N GLU A 352 -16.14 -11.33 -3.63
CA GLU A 352 -17.60 -11.43 -3.79
C GLU A 352 -18.25 -10.05 -4.01
N PHE A 353 -17.49 -8.98 -3.79
CA PHE A 353 -17.92 -7.60 -3.95
C PHE A 353 -17.25 -6.98 -5.17
N THR A 354 -17.98 -6.17 -5.94
CA THR A 354 -17.43 -5.47 -7.11
C THR A 354 -16.52 -4.29 -6.75
N ASP A 355 -16.83 -3.64 -5.64
CA ASP A 355 -16.12 -2.48 -5.11
C ASP A 355 -16.31 -2.37 -3.59
N ASP A 356 -15.56 -1.45 -2.97
CA ASP A 356 -15.68 -1.17 -1.54
C ASP A 356 -17.06 -0.65 -1.13
N GLY A 357 -17.79 0.03 -2.03
CA GLY A 357 -19.15 0.46 -1.75
C GLY A 357 -20.10 -0.72 -1.59
N ALA A 358 -20.00 -1.72 -2.47
CA ALA A 358 -20.75 -2.97 -2.38
C ALA A 358 -20.40 -3.70 -1.07
N ARG A 359 -19.12 -3.76 -0.69
CA ARG A 359 -18.68 -4.33 0.58
C ARG A 359 -19.18 -3.55 1.80
N PHE A 360 -19.17 -2.21 1.75
CA PHE A 360 -19.63 -1.36 2.85
C PHE A 360 -21.15 -1.50 3.08
N ARG A 361 -21.92 -1.72 2.01
CA ARG A 361 -23.37 -1.96 2.06
C ARG A 361 -23.74 -3.41 2.39
N ALA A 362 -22.81 -4.35 2.23
CA ALA A 362 -23.04 -5.77 2.49
C ALA A 362 -23.40 -6.03 3.96
N PHE A 363 -23.97 -7.21 4.20
CA PHE A 363 -24.34 -7.70 5.53
C PHE A 363 -25.24 -6.71 6.31
N SER A 364 -26.30 -6.24 5.63
CA SER A 364 -27.25 -5.27 6.18
C SER A 364 -28.00 -5.78 7.43
N GLU A 365 -28.12 -7.10 7.58
CA GLU A 365 -28.59 -7.79 8.77
C GLU A 365 -27.73 -7.49 10.02
N PHE A 366 -26.46 -7.14 9.83
CA PHE A 366 -25.55 -6.68 10.89
C PHE A 366 -25.40 -5.14 10.90
N GLY A 367 -26.23 -4.43 10.14
CA GLY A 367 -26.22 -2.96 10.02
C GLY A 367 -25.22 -2.43 8.97
N GLY A 368 -24.54 -3.32 8.24
CA GLY A 368 -23.51 -2.98 7.26
C GLY A 368 -22.30 -2.25 7.84
N GLY A 369 -21.56 -1.59 6.97
CA GLY A 369 -20.38 -0.80 7.32
C GLY A 369 -20.69 0.30 8.33
N LYS A 370 -19.66 0.68 9.09
CA LYS A 370 -19.77 1.75 10.10
C LYS A 370 -18.58 2.69 10.05
N VAL A 371 -18.76 3.88 10.62
CA VAL A 371 -17.70 4.87 10.77
C VAL A 371 -17.44 5.10 12.26
N VAL A 372 -16.17 5.11 12.64
CA VAL A 372 -15.75 5.41 14.02
C VAL A 372 -14.70 6.49 14.05
N ARG A 373 -14.67 7.25 15.15
CA ARG A 373 -13.69 8.29 15.42
C ARG A 373 -12.99 8.02 16.74
N LEU A 374 -11.67 8.15 16.74
CA LEU A 374 -10.87 7.98 17.94
C LEU A 374 -10.89 9.26 18.78
N SER A 375 -11.54 9.23 19.95
CA SER A 375 -11.72 10.42 20.79
C SER A 375 -10.40 10.96 21.35
N ALA A 376 -9.38 10.12 21.50
CA ALA A 376 -8.03 10.52 21.89
C ALA A 376 -7.39 11.54 20.92
N LEU A 377 -7.80 11.53 19.65
CA LEU A 377 -7.27 12.45 18.63
C LEU A 377 -7.91 13.83 18.65
N ALA A 378 -8.98 14.06 19.42
CA ALA A 378 -9.68 15.35 19.44
C ALA A 378 -8.74 16.51 19.82
N LYS A 379 -7.89 16.33 20.84
CA LYS A 379 -6.91 17.34 21.27
C LYS A 379 -5.73 17.48 20.28
N PRO A 380 -5.06 16.39 19.84
CA PRO A 380 -4.06 16.44 18.77
C PRO A 380 -4.53 17.21 17.53
N ILE A 381 -5.72 16.88 17.00
CA ILE A 381 -6.28 17.51 15.81
C ILE A 381 -6.50 19.01 16.03
N GLU A 382 -7.00 19.43 17.19
CA GLU A 382 -7.19 20.85 17.50
C GLU A 382 -5.83 21.60 17.58
N LYS A 383 -4.80 20.95 18.14
CA LYS A 383 -3.45 21.52 18.20
C LYS A 383 -2.84 21.70 16.80
N ILE A 384 -3.01 20.70 15.93
CA ILE A 384 -2.56 20.78 14.53
C ILE A 384 -3.26 21.95 13.82
N ARG A 385 -4.59 22.04 13.94
CA ARG A 385 -5.38 23.11 13.32
C ARG A 385 -5.01 24.50 13.79
N THR A 386 -4.71 24.67 15.08
CA THR A 386 -4.29 25.96 15.64
C THR A 386 -2.88 26.33 15.25
N SER A 387 -1.99 25.35 15.03
CA SER A 387 -0.61 25.58 14.58
C SER A 387 -0.49 25.80 13.07
N ALA A 388 -1.52 25.42 12.31
CA ALA A 388 -1.59 25.59 10.86
C ALA A 388 -2.17 26.95 10.42
N ARG A 389 -2.73 27.72 11.37
CA ARG A 389 -3.17 29.11 11.18
C ARG A 389 -2.05 30.07 11.57
#